data_AF-A0A1F6DF24-F1
#
_entry.id   AF-A0A1F6DF24-F1
#
_cell.length_a   1.000
_cell.length_b   1.000
_cell.length_c   1.000
_cell.angle_alpha   90.00
_cell.angle_beta   90.00
_cell.angle_gamma   90.00
#
_symmetry.space_group_name_H-M   'P 1'
#
loop_
_entity.id
_entity.type
_entity.pdbx_description
1 polymer ?
#
loop_
_entity_poly.entity_id
_entity_poly.type
_entity_poly.pdbx_seq_one_letter_code
_entity_poly.pdbx_strand_id
1 'polypeptide(L)'
;MNSVRGMLLIEVLLAIAFMAALVAIGTQVTLVSLSSTTASEEKDVAHRLAREMLEGARLASMSDWHSLAYVSRAGVYHATTTASSSWAIAGGVESRTVGSHTYTSSFHVASTSRDFATHNLEESYDAAHDDPSTLKVTATVSSDRSGAVTLIEYITRWHNVTCAQTEWNTLDVGATESASQNCTGASYTETVAFPAGTVETTGGTILLAP
;
A
#
# COMPACT_ATOMS: atom_id res chain seq x y z
N MET A 1 -25.74 72.90 34.15
CA MET A 1 -25.24 71.69 34.85
C MET A 1 -25.88 70.50 34.16
N ASN A 2 -25.17 69.92 33.20
CA ASN A 2 -25.74 68.96 32.25
C ASN A 2 -25.67 67.54 32.83
N SER A 3 -26.75 66.78 32.62
CA SER A 3 -27.05 65.47 33.20
C SER A 3 -25.96 64.42 32.91
N VAL A 4 -25.24 63.99 33.96
CA VAL A 4 -24.26 62.89 33.93
C VAL A 4 -24.94 61.52 34.17
N ARG A 5 -26.28 61.47 34.31
CA ARG A 5 -27.00 60.25 34.73
C ARG A 5 -27.46 59.35 33.58
N GLY A 6 -27.47 59.84 32.33
CA GLY A 6 -27.78 59.01 31.14
C GLY A 6 -26.58 58.26 30.56
N MET A 7 -25.35 58.68 30.89
CA MET A 7 -24.11 58.13 30.32
C MET A 7 -23.65 56.83 30.99
N LEU A 8 -24.04 56.60 32.26
CA LEU A 8 -23.66 55.42 33.03
C LEU A 8 -24.39 54.15 32.52
N LEU A 9 -25.66 54.27 32.13
CA LEU A 9 -26.45 53.13 31.62
C LEU A 9 -25.90 52.64 30.27
N ILE A 10 -25.54 53.56 29.37
CA ILE A 10 -25.03 53.20 28.04
C ILE A 10 -23.63 52.61 28.11
N GLU A 11 -22.79 53.07 29.04
CA GLU A 11 -21.45 52.52 29.27
C GLU A 11 -21.52 51.07 29.80
N VAL A 12 -22.43 50.79 30.74
CA VAL A 12 -22.64 49.43 31.24
C VAL A 12 -23.22 48.52 30.14
N LEU A 13 -24.16 49.01 29.33
CA LEU A 13 -24.69 48.25 28.18
C LEU A 13 -23.61 47.96 27.13
N LEU A 14 -22.75 48.93 26.84
CA LEU A 14 -21.63 48.78 25.92
C LEU A 14 -20.61 47.76 26.47
N ALA A 15 -20.26 47.85 27.75
CA ALA A 15 -19.34 46.92 28.40
C ALA A 15 -19.87 45.48 28.38
N ILE A 16 -21.16 45.29 28.70
CA ILE A 16 -21.80 43.96 28.63
C ILE A 16 -21.84 43.45 27.19
N ALA A 17 -22.13 44.31 26.21
CA ALA A 17 -22.12 43.94 24.80
C ALA A 17 -20.72 43.49 24.32
N PHE A 18 -19.67 44.23 24.71
CA PHE A 18 -18.29 43.83 24.40
C PHE A 18 -17.90 42.52 25.08
N MET A 19 -18.22 42.35 26.36
CA MET A 19 -17.93 41.10 27.08
C MET A 19 -18.68 39.92 26.48
N ALA A 20 -19.95 40.09 26.12
CA ALA A 20 -20.73 39.06 25.44
C ALA A 20 -20.14 38.69 24.08
N ALA A 21 -19.67 39.68 23.30
CA ALA A 21 -18.99 39.44 22.02
C ALA A 21 -17.68 38.66 22.20
N LEU A 22 -16.87 39.01 23.21
CA LEU A 22 -15.61 38.31 23.50
C LEU A 22 -15.85 36.84 23.91
N VAL A 23 -16.84 36.59 24.75
CA VAL A 23 -17.21 35.22 25.16
C VAL A 23 -17.71 34.41 23.96
N ALA A 24 -18.53 35.01 23.09
CA ALA A 24 -19.03 34.35 21.89
C ALA A 24 -17.88 33.93 20.95
N ILE A 25 -16.91 34.82 20.69
CA ILE A 25 -15.75 34.50 19.87
C ILE A 25 -14.87 33.44 20.56
N GLY A 26 -14.62 33.59 21.87
CA GLY A 26 -13.79 32.66 22.64
C GLY A 26 -14.31 31.22 22.59
N THR A 27 -15.61 31.02 22.77
CA THR A 27 -16.22 29.67 22.73
C THR A 27 -16.09 29.00 21.36
N GLN A 28 -16.27 29.74 20.27
CA GLN A 28 -16.12 29.21 18.91
C GLN A 28 -14.68 28.77 18.64
N VAL A 29 -13.68 29.57 19.03
CA VAL A 29 -12.26 29.24 18.85
C VAL A 29 -11.89 27.96 19.60
N THR A 30 -12.37 27.78 20.83
CA THR A 30 -12.09 26.58 21.63
C THR A 30 -12.69 25.33 20.98
N LEU A 31 -13.93 25.39 20.49
CA LEU A 31 -14.59 24.26 19.82
C LEU A 31 -13.88 23.88 18.52
N VAL A 32 -13.51 24.88 17.70
CA VAL A 32 -12.76 24.64 16.46
C VAL A 32 -11.41 24.01 16.78
N SER A 33 -10.70 24.50 17.79
CA SER A 33 -9.41 23.94 18.22
C SER A 33 -9.51 22.46 18.59
N LEU A 34 -10.50 22.07 19.41
CA LEU A 34 -10.73 20.68 19.80
C LEU A 34 -11.08 19.78 18.61
N SER A 35 -11.90 20.27 17.68
CA SER A 35 -12.22 19.53 16.46
C SER A 35 -11.00 19.37 15.54
N SER A 36 -10.12 20.36 15.52
CA SER A 36 -8.89 20.31 14.72
C SER A 36 -7.86 19.36 15.30
N THR A 37 -7.71 19.29 16.63
CA THR A 37 -6.75 18.37 17.26
C THR A 37 -7.19 16.93 17.07
N THR A 38 -8.47 16.63 17.28
CA THR A 38 -9.02 15.28 17.08
C THR A 38 -8.91 14.82 15.62
N ALA A 39 -9.22 15.69 14.66
CA ALA A 39 -9.03 15.37 13.24
C ALA A 39 -7.55 15.14 12.87
N SER A 40 -6.62 15.87 13.51
CA SER A 40 -5.18 15.66 13.30
C SER A 40 -4.73 14.31 13.86
N GLU A 41 -5.17 13.95 15.07
CA GLU A 41 -4.84 12.67 15.70
C GLU A 41 -5.33 11.48 14.86
N GLU A 42 -6.57 11.53 14.34
CA GLU A 42 -7.10 10.49 13.46
C GLU A 42 -6.27 10.36 12.17
N LYS A 43 -5.85 11.48 11.59
CA LYS A 43 -5.01 11.49 10.39
C LYS A 43 -3.62 10.91 10.65
N ASP A 44 -3.06 11.16 11.83
CA ASP A 44 -1.77 10.60 12.24
C ASP A 44 -1.86 9.09 12.45
N VAL A 45 -2.96 8.60 13.04
CA VAL A 45 -3.23 7.16 13.14
C VAL A 45 -3.35 6.53 11.75
N ALA A 46 -4.12 7.14 10.84
CA ALA A 46 -4.25 6.66 9.46
C ALA A 46 -2.90 6.65 8.72
N HIS A 47 -2.04 7.66 8.92
CA HIS A 47 -0.67 7.68 8.39
C HIS A 47 0.18 6.53 8.92
N ARG A 48 0.11 6.25 10.23
CA ARG A 48 0.85 5.14 10.83
C ARG A 48 0.40 3.79 10.29
N LEU A 49 -0.90 3.58 10.17
CA LEU A 49 -1.47 2.36 9.58
C LEU A 49 -1.07 2.20 8.10
N ALA A 50 -1.09 3.28 7.32
CA ALA A 50 -0.65 3.25 5.93
C ALA A 50 0.83 2.87 5.80
N ARG A 51 1.70 3.41 6.69
CA ARG A 51 3.12 3.04 6.75
C ARG A 51 3.34 1.60 7.17
N GLU A 52 2.61 1.12 8.18
CA GLU A 52 2.68 -0.28 8.62
C GLU A 52 2.31 -1.23 7.48
N MET A 53 1.26 -0.89 6.72
CA MET A 53 0.83 -1.69 5.57
C MET A 53 1.87 -1.73 4.45
N LEU A 54 2.52 -0.59 4.15
CA LEU A 54 3.61 -0.54 3.17
C LEU A 54 4.82 -1.35 3.65
N GLU A 55 5.22 -1.23 4.91
CA GLU A 55 6.32 -2.03 5.45
C GLU A 55 5.97 -3.53 5.47
N GLY A 56 4.72 -3.89 5.76
CA GLY A 56 4.24 -5.27 5.65
C GLY A 56 4.33 -5.81 4.23
N ALA A 57 3.92 -5.02 3.22
CA ALA A 57 4.08 -5.38 1.81
C ALA A 57 5.57 -5.50 1.42
N ARG A 58 6.42 -4.61 1.92
CA ARG A 58 7.88 -4.65 1.72
C ARG A 58 8.47 -5.92 2.32
N LEU A 59 8.17 -6.23 3.58
CA LEU A 59 8.67 -7.42 4.26
C LEU A 59 8.16 -8.72 3.63
N ALA A 60 6.89 -8.77 3.22
CA ALA A 60 6.35 -9.89 2.45
C ALA A 60 7.14 -10.09 1.14
N SER A 61 7.36 -9.02 0.38
CA SER A 61 8.15 -9.06 -0.86
C SER A 61 9.63 -9.41 -0.63
N MET A 62 10.16 -9.11 0.55
CA MET A 62 11.54 -9.45 0.91
C MET A 62 11.69 -10.95 1.15
N SER A 63 10.70 -11.58 1.76
CA SER A 63 10.65 -13.03 1.97
C SER A 63 10.38 -13.77 0.65
N ASP A 64 9.38 -13.31 -0.09
CA ASP A 64 8.99 -13.87 -1.36
C ASP A 64 8.49 -12.77 -2.31
N TRP A 65 9.34 -12.43 -3.30
CA TRP A 65 9.00 -11.45 -4.33
C TRP A 65 7.76 -11.87 -5.15
N HIS A 66 7.56 -13.18 -5.34
CA HIS A 66 6.46 -13.70 -6.16
C HIS A 66 5.10 -13.28 -5.58
N SER A 67 4.98 -13.30 -4.25
CA SER A 67 3.78 -12.88 -3.52
C SER A 67 3.29 -11.46 -3.83
N LEU A 68 4.20 -10.56 -4.26
CA LEU A 68 3.86 -9.20 -4.69
C LEU A 68 3.81 -9.10 -6.22
N ALA A 69 4.69 -9.78 -6.93
CA ALA A 69 4.82 -9.66 -8.39
C ALA A 69 3.65 -10.26 -9.16
N TYR A 70 3.03 -11.34 -8.68
CA TYR A 70 1.99 -12.06 -9.42
C TYR A 70 0.56 -11.77 -8.93
N VAL A 71 0.39 -10.81 -8.03
CA VAL A 71 -0.94 -10.33 -7.65
C VAL A 71 -1.63 -9.66 -8.84
N SER A 72 -2.94 -9.80 -8.95
CA SER A 72 -3.72 -9.12 -9.97
C SER A 72 -3.56 -7.60 -9.86
N ARG A 73 -3.20 -6.94 -10.96
CA ARG A 73 -3.07 -5.47 -11.04
C ARG A 73 -4.41 -4.73 -11.00
N ALA A 74 -5.54 -5.43 -10.98
CA ALA A 74 -6.86 -4.86 -10.73
C ALA A 74 -7.37 -5.18 -9.31
N GLY A 75 -6.60 -5.94 -8.54
CA GLY A 75 -6.95 -6.37 -7.19
C GLY A 75 -6.68 -5.32 -6.14
N VAL A 76 -7.30 -5.53 -4.98
CA VAL A 76 -7.06 -4.77 -3.76
C VAL A 76 -6.54 -5.74 -2.72
N TYR A 77 -5.54 -5.31 -1.96
CA TYR A 77 -4.79 -6.16 -1.04
C TYR A 77 -4.55 -5.48 0.31
N HIS A 78 -4.14 -6.25 1.30
CA HIS A 78 -3.63 -5.73 2.57
C HIS A 78 -2.49 -6.63 3.07
N ALA A 79 -1.64 -6.06 3.92
CA ALA A 79 -0.56 -6.81 4.55
C ALA A 79 -1.11 -7.52 5.78
N THR A 80 -0.74 -8.79 5.95
CA THR A 80 -1.17 -9.62 7.08
C THR A 80 -0.02 -10.50 7.54
N THR A 81 -0.22 -11.25 8.62
CA THR A 81 0.73 -12.26 9.08
C THR A 81 0.16 -13.67 8.90
N THR A 82 1.02 -14.60 8.52
CA THR A 82 0.69 -16.02 8.48
C THR A 82 0.65 -16.62 9.89
N ALA A 83 0.18 -17.86 10.01
CA ALA A 83 0.23 -18.61 11.28
C ALA A 83 1.66 -18.81 11.83
N SER A 84 2.69 -18.66 10.98
CA SER A 84 4.10 -18.70 11.37
C SER A 84 4.69 -17.33 11.72
N SER A 85 3.84 -16.30 11.87
CA SER A 85 4.24 -14.91 12.13
C SER A 85 5.11 -14.29 11.03
N SER A 86 5.01 -14.78 9.79
CA SER A 86 5.65 -14.18 8.63
C SER A 86 4.71 -13.17 7.98
N TRP A 87 5.25 -12.07 7.45
CA TRP A 87 4.45 -11.15 6.65
C TRP A 87 4.01 -11.81 5.34
N ALA A 88 2.76 -11.56 4.95
CA ALA A 88 2.13 -12.05 3.73
C ALA A 88 1.16 -11.00 3.17
N ILE A 89 0.81 -11.16 1.90
CA ILE A 89 -0.16 -10.32 1.20
C ILE A 89 -1.46 -11.11 1.06
N ALA A 90 -2.57 -10.51 1.48
CA ALA A 90 -3.90 -11.10 1.35
C ALA A 90 -4.81 -10.19 0.51
N GLY A 91 -5.75 -10.81 -0.21
CA GLY A 91 -6.74 -10.08 -0.99
C GLY A 91 -7.79 -9.41 -0.11
N GLY A 92 -8.32 -8.28 -0.59
CA GLY A 92 -9.37 -7.51 0.07
C GLY A 92 -8.85 -6.39 0.96
N VAL A 93 -9.76 -5.83 1.74
CA VAL A 93 -9.50 -4.72 2.66
C VAL A 93 -9.34 -5.23 4.09
N GLU A 94 -8.55 -4.53 4.88
CA GLU A 94 -8.41 -4.76 6.31
C GLU A 94 -9.20 -3.68 7.06
N SER A 95 -9.93 -4.07 8.10
CA SER A 95 -10.59 -3.12 9.01
C SER A 95 -10.00 -3.26 10.41
N ARG A 96 -9.48 -2.16 10.96
CA ARG A 96 -8.97 -2.10 12.34
C ARG A 96 -9.65 -1.00 13.13
N THR A 97 -10.00 -1.32 14.38
CA THR A 97 -10.56 -0.34 15.31
C THR A 97 -9.46 0.14 16.26
N VAL A 98 -9.24 1.45 16.29
CA VAL A 98 -8.30 2.12 17.20
C VAL A 98 -9.08 3.14 18.02
N GLY A 99 -9.21 2.88 19.33
CA GLY A 99 -10.10 3.66 20.19
C GLY A 99 -11.56 3.47 19.80
N SER A 100 -12.26 4.58 19.51
CA SER A 100 -13.66 4.60 19.06
C SER A 100 -13.84 4.67 17.54
N HIS A 101 -12.75 4.56 16.77
CA HIS A 101 -12.77 4.78 15.33
C HIS A 101 -12.34 3.53 14.57
N THR A 102 -13.07 3.20 13.51
CA THR A 102 -12.73 2.12 12.59
C THR A 102 -12.04 2.70 11.36
N TYR A 103 -10.89 2.11 11.03
CA TYR A 103 -10.08 2.43 9.87
C TYR A 103 -10.16 1.28 8.89
N THR A 104 -10.34 1.59 7.61
CA THR A 104 -10.28 0.62 6.52
C THR A 104 -9.02 0.89 5.71
N SER A 105 -8.12 -0.08 5.69
CA SER A 105 -6.82 -0.05 5.04
C SER A 105 -6.76 -1.03 3.87
N SER A 106 -6.17 -0.60 2.76
CA SER A 106 -5.83 -1.47 1.64
C SER A 106 -4.77 -0.86 0.76
N PHE A 107 -4.10 -1.66 -0.06
CA PHE A 107 -3.18 -1.19 -1.07
C PHE A 107 -3.47 -1.79 -2.45
N HIS A 108 -3.02 -1.07 -3.46
CA HIS A 108 -3.05 -1.47 -4.86
C HIS A 108 -1.62 -1.61 -5.38
N VAL A 109 -1.39 -2.62 -6.23
CA VAL A 109 -0.09 -2.85 -6.88
C VAL A 109 -0.20 -2.51 -8.36
N ALA A 110 0.64 -1.59 -8.82
CA ALA A 110 0.75 -1.21 -10.23
C ALA A 110 2.14 -1.55 -10.76
N SER A 111 2.21 -1.94 -12.03
CA SER A 111 3.47 -2.08 -12.75
C SER A 111 4.12 -0.71 -12.97
N THR A 112 5.43 -0.70 -13.13
CA THR A 112 6.22 0.49 -13.44
C THR A 112 7.10 0.24 -14.64
N SER A 113 7.52 1.31 -15.29
CA SER A 113 8.42 1.25 -16.45
C SER A 113 9.62 2.18 -16.25
N ARG A 114 10.73 1.90 -16.94
CA ARG A 114 11.96 2.69 -16.88
C ARG A 114 12.41 3.14 -18.25
N ASP A 115 12.65 4.44 -18.36
CA ASP A 115 13.21 5.03 -19.58
C ASP A 115 14.64 4.49 -19.81
N PHE A 116 14.90 3.93 -20.99
CA PHE A 116 16.19 3.32 -21.31
C PHE A 116 17.36 4.31 -21.44
N ALA A 117 17.09 5.59 -21.67
CA ALA A 117 18.13 6.60 -21.85
C ALA A 117 18.61 7.19 -20.51
N THR A 118 17.69 7.38 -19.57
CA THR A 118 17.91 8.04 -18.29
C THR A 118 17.92 7.06 -17.11
N HIS A 119 17.41 5.85 -17.30
CA HIS A 119 17.22 4.81 -16.27
C HIS A 119 16.28 5.23 -15.11
N ASN A 120 15.54 6.31 -15.28
CA ASN A 120 14.55 6.78 -14.32
C ASN A 120 13.22 6.02 -14.48
N LEU A 121 12.45 5.95 -13.39
CA LEU A 121 11.06 5.48 -13.47
C LEU A 121 10.24 6.49 -14.26
N GLU A 122 9.43 5.99 -15.19
CA GLU A 122 8.52 6.80 -15.97
C GLU A 122 7.26 7.13 -15.14
N GLU A 123 6.73 8.34 -15.33
CA GLU A 123 5.54 8.80 -14.60
C GLU A 123 4.28 8.04 -15.03
N SER A 124 4.19 7.74 -16.33
CA SER A 124 3.14 6.91 -16.92
C SER A 124 3.75 5.60 -17.38
N TYR A 125 3.03 4.50 -17.12
CA TYR A 125 3.48 3.17 -17.50
C TYR A 125 3.54 3.00 -19.02
N ASP A 126 4.70 2.58 -19.52
CA ASP A 126 4.91 2.12 -20.90
C ASP A 126 5.26 0.62 -20.89
N ALA A 127 4.43 -0.17 -21.59
CA ALA A 127 4.63 -1.60 -21.71
C ALA A 127 5.90 -1.98 -22.48
N ALA A 128 6.42 -1.11 -23.34
CA ALA A 128 7.68 -1.35 -24.05
C ALA A 128 8.91 -1.22 -23.14
N HIS A 129 8.75 -0.54 -22.00
CA HIS A 129 9.80 -0.22 -21.03
C HIS A 129 9.52 -0.86 -19.66
N ASP A 130 8.76 -1.96 -19.63
CA ASP A 130 8.34 -2.63 -18.40
C ASP A 130 9.55 -2.95 -17.50
N ASP A 131 9.45 -2.53 -16.24
CA ASP A 131 10.40 -2.92 -15.21
C ASP A 131 9.75 -3.93 -14.26
N PRO A 132 9.87 -5.24 -14.51
CA PRO A 132 9.29 -6.27 -13.65
C PRO A 132 10.01 -6.40 -12.30
N SER A 133 11.14 -5.72 -12.12
CA SER A 133 11.90 -5.72 -10.88
C SER A 133 11.47 -4.62 -9.91
N THR A 134 10.63 -3.67 -10.34
CA THR A 134 10.09 -2.62 -9.48
C THR A 134 8.57 -2.55 -9.63
N LEU A 135 7.88 -2.40 -8.50
CA LEU A 135 6.43 -2.27 -8.45
C LEU A 135 6.04 -1.05 -7.63
N LYS A 136 4.98 -0.37 -8.06
CA LYS A 136 4.39 0.74 -7.33
C LYS A 136 3.28 0.22 -6.43
N VAL A 137 3.44 0.40 -5.13
CA VAL A 137 2.43 0.05 -4.13
C VAL A 137 1.79 1.34 -3.61
N THR A 138 0.47 1.44 -3.75
CA THR A 138 -0.31 2.60 -3.29
C THR A 138 -1.21 2.17 -2.14
N ALA A 139 -0.83 2.53 -0.92
CA ALA A 139 -1.55 2.28 0.31
C ALA A 139 -2.58 3.38 0.57
N THR A 140 -3.83 3.00 0.83
CA THR A 140 -4.93 3.90 1.18
C THR A 140 -5.54 3.48 2.50
N VAL A 141 -5.69 4.43 3.42
CA VAL A 141 -6.39 4.24 4.69
C VAL A 141 -7.47 5.29 4.82
N SER A 142 -8.69 4.85 5.07
CA SER A 142 -9.87 5.72 5.24
C SER A 142 -10.52 5.48 6.60
N SER A 143 -11.17 6.51 7.12
CA SER A 143 -12.03 6.43 8.31
C SER A 143 -13.33 7.20 8.06
N ASP A 144 -14.30 7.05 8.94
CA ASP A 144 -15.62 7.67 8.79
C ASP A 144 -15.62 9.21 8.92
N ARG A 145 -14.55 9.78 9.49
CA ARG A 145 -14.46 11.22 9.81
C ARG A 145 -13.27 11.93 9.18
N SER A 146 -12.12 11.26 9.10
CA SER A 146 -10.94 11.80 8.43
C SER A 146 -10.92 11.37 6.96
N GLY A 147 -10.57 12.30 6.07
CA GLY A 147 -10.39 12.00 4.66
C GLY A 147 -9.33 10.92 4.44
N ALA A 148 -9.40 10.23 3.31
CA ALA A 148 -8.48 9.14 3.00
C ALA A 148 -7.02 9.62 2.98
N VAL A 149 -6.16 8.89 3.68
CA VAL A 149 -4.70 9.02 3.61
C VAL A 149 -4.20 8.07 2.55
N THR A 150 -3.41 8.58 1.60
CA THR A 150 -2.76 7.77 0.56
C THR A 150 -1.25 7.93 0.65
N LEU A 151 -0.52 6.81 0.66
CA LEU A 151 0.93 6.75 0.58
C LEU A 151 1.34 5.89 -0.60
N ILE A 152 2.41 6.27 -1.29
CA ILE A 152 2.95 5.55 -2.44
C ILE A 152 4.38 5.15 -2.10
N GLU A 153 4.72 3.90 -2.38
CA GLU A 153 6.08 3.39 -2.30
C GLU A 153 6.43 2.57 -3.54
N TYR A 154 7.68 2.66 -3.96
CA TYR A 154 8.22 1.83 -5.03
C TYR A 154 9.06 0.73 -4.40
N ILE A 155 8.59 -0.51 -4.51
CA ILE A 155 9.27 -1.68 -3.96
C ILE A 155 10.07 -2.30 -5.10
N THR A 156 11.38 -2.43 -4.91
CA THR A 156 12.29 -3.05 -5.88
C THR A 156 12.80 -4.37 -5.34
N ARG A 157 12.85 -5.39 -6.21
CA ARG A 157 13.36 -6.71 -5.88
C ARG A 157 14.81 -6.61 -5.43
N TRP A 158 15.09 -7.03 -4.19
CA TRP A 158 16.43 -6.94 -3.60
C TRP A 158 17.25 -8.23 -3.72
N HIS A 159 16.58 -9.39 -3.78
CA HIS A 159 17.21 -10.70 -3.91
C HIS A 159 16.71 -11.41 -5.16
N ASN A 160 17.65 -11.92 -5.96
CA ASN A 160 17.33 -12.76 -7.10
C ASN A 160 17.96 -14.13 -6.90
N VAL A 161 17.15 -15.18 -7.04
CA VAL A 161 17.63 -16.55 -7.13
C VAL A 161 17.52 -16.93 -8.59
N THR A 162 18.66 -17.01 -9.28
CA THR A 162 18.73 -17.53 -10.64
C THR A 162 19.04 -19.01 -10.57
N CYS A 163 18.09 -19.86 -10.98
CA CYS A 163 18.37 -21.28 -11.14
C CYS A 163 19.14 -21.48 -12.45
N ALA A 164 20.41 -21.85 -12.35
CA ALA A 164 21.18 -22.28 -13.51
C ALA A 164 20.70 -23.68 -13.90
N GLN A 165 20.06 -23.78 -15.06
CA GLN A 165 19.86 -25.07 -15.73
C GLN A 165 21.21 -25.47 -16.34
N THR A 166 21.89 -26.44 -15.74
CA THR A 166 23.19 -26.91 -16.23
C THR A 166 23.05 -27.89 -17.38
N GLU A 167 21.90 -28.55 -17.50
CA GLU A 167 21.64 -29.56 -18.52
C GLU A 167 20.17 -29.53 -18.95
N TRP A 168 19.93 -29.78 -20.24
CA TRP A 168 18.62 -30.19 -20.74
C TRP A 168 18.58 -31.71 -20.63
N ASN A 169 18.07 -32.26 -19.52
CA ASN A 169 17.78 -33.69 -19.52
C ASN A 169 16.65 -33.92 -20.53
N THR A 170 16.93 -34.68 -21.59
CA THR A 170 15.87 -35.30 -22.37
C THR A 170 15.19 -36.27 -21.42
N LEU A 171 14.05 -35.87 -20.86
CA LEU A 171 13.22 -36.77 -20.07
C LEU A 171 12.83 -37.93 -20.99
N ASP A 172 13.50 -39.08 -20.83
CA ASP A 172 12.99 -40.33 -21.36
C ASP A 172 11.62 -40.56 -20.72
N VAL A 173 10.62 -40.84 -21.56
CA VAL A 173 9.24 -41.09 -21.09
C VAL A 173 9.27 -42.25 -20.09
N GLY A 174 9.11 -41.94 -18.81
CA GLY A 174 9.10 -42.92 -17.71
C GLY A 174 10.33 -42.91 -16.78
N ALA A 175 11.31 -42.03 -16.97
CA ALA A 175 12.44 -41.88 -16.05
C ALA A 175 12.21 -40.75 -15.04
N THR A 176 12.23 -41.07 -13.74
CA THR A 176 12.39 -40.09 -12.65
C THR A 176 13.87 -39.81 -12.46
N GLU A 177 14.46 -38.99 -13.35
CA GLU A 177 15.79 -38.44 -13.11
C GLU A 177 15.65 -37.00 -12.62
N SER A 178 16.00 -36.79 -11.35
CA SER A 178 16.18 -35.47 -10.77
C SER A 178 17.38 -34.81 -11.46
N ALA A 179 17.14 -34.02 -12.50
CA ALA A 179 18.12 -33.04 -12.95
C ALA A 179 18.59 -32.28 -11.72
N SER A 180 19.90 -32.19 -11.49
CA SER A 180 20.47 -31.50 -10.34
C SER A 180 20.22 -30.01 -10.48
N GLN A 181 19.01 -29.57 -10.13
CA GLN A 181 18.67 -28.18 -10.00
C GLN A 181 19.47 -27.65 -8.80
N ASN A 182 20.29 -26.62 -9.02
CA ASN A 182 21.05 -25.98 -7.93
C ASN A 182 20.14 -25.18 -6.96
N CYS A 183 18.83 -25.21 -7.21
CA CYS A 183 17.78 -24.72 -6.34
C CYS A 183 17.15 -25.94 -5.66
N THR A 184 17.28 -26.05 -4.33
CA THR A 184 16.48 -26.98 -3.55
C THR A 184 15.01 -26.69 -3.83
N GLY A 185 14.24 -27.68 -4.31
CA GLY A 185 12.80 -27.55 -4.58
C GLY A 185 11.91 -27.24 -3.36
N ALA A 186 12.51 -26.75 -2.26
CA ALA A 186 11.90 -26.49 -0.97
C ALA A 186 11.94 -25.02 -0.54
N SER A 187 12.45 -24.08 -1.35
CA SER A 187 12.53 -22.66 -0.92
C SER A 187 11.40 -21.78 -1.47
N TYR A 188 10.66 -22.23 -2.48
CA TYR A 188 9.40 -21.62 -2.91
C TYR A 188 8.50 -22.75 -3.38
N THR A 189 7.35 -22.93 -2.73
CA THR A 189 6.36 -23.97 -3.06
C THR A 189 5.55 -23.56 -4.28
N GLU A 190 6.23 -23.28 -5.39
CA GLU A 190 5.57 -23.20 -6.69
C GLU A 190 6.30 -24.10 -7.66
N THR A 191 5.80 -25.34 -7.74
CA THR A 191 5.59 -25.90 -9.06
C THR A 191 4.72 -24.89 -9.80
N VAL A 192 5.35 -24.02 -10.60
CA VAL A 192 4.63 -23.23 -11.57
C VAL A 192 3.92 -24.27 -12.42
N ALA A 193 2.63 -24.45 -12.19
CA ALA A 193 1.81 -25.23 -13.10
C ALA A 193 1.84 -24.42 -14.40
N PHE A 194 2.77 -24.78 -15.30
CA PHE A 194 2.65 -24.38 -16.68
C PHE A 194 1.19 -24.65 -17.06
N PRO A 195 0.48 -23.65 -17.62
CA PRO A 195 -0.92 -23.84 -17.99
C PRO A 195 -1.02 -25.15 -18.77
N ALA A 196 -1.99 -26.00 -18.42
CA ALA A 196 -2.15 -27.30 -19.04
C ALA A 196 -2.18 -27.14 -20.57
N GLY A 197 -1.04 -27.42 -21.18
CA GLY A 197 -0.79 -27.25 -22.60
C GLY A 197 -0.23 -28.56 -23.09
N THR A 198 -0.84 -29.10 -24.14
CA THR A 198 -0.33 -30.29 -24.81
C THR A 198 0.98 -29.90 -25.47
N VAL A 199 2.11 -30.46 -25.02
CA VAL A 199 3.36 -30.38 -25.76
C VAL A 199 3.16 -31.16 -27.05
N GLU A 200 3.11 -30.48 -28.19
CA GLU A 200 3.00 -31.12 -29.50
C GLU A 200 4.32 -31.82 -29.83
N THR A 201 4.38 -33.12 -29.58
CA THR A 201 5.60 -33.94 -29.75
C THR A 201 5.86 -34.35 -31.21
N THR A 202 5.02 -33.93 -32.15
CA THR A 202 5.18 -34.28 -33.57
C THR A 202 5.57 -33.03 -34.38
N GLY A 203 6.87 -32.72 -34.37
CA GLY A 203 7.48 -31.81 -35.35
C GLY A 203 7.30 -30.30 -35.13
N GLY A 204 6.80 -29.85 -33.97
CA GLY A 204 6.69 -28.43 -33.65
C GLY A 204 7.98 -27.85 -33.05
N THR A 205 8.56 -26.84 -33.67
CA THR A 205 9.57 -25.98 -33.04
C THR A 205 8.93 -25.21 -31.88
N ILE A 206 9.51 -25.31 -30.68
CA ILE A 206 9.14 -24.50 -29.52
C ILE A 206 9.42 -23.03 -29.87
N LEU A 207 8.35 -22.27 -30.11
CA LEU A 207 8.41 -20.81 -30.13
C LEU A 207 8.56 -20.35 -28.68
N LEU A 208 9.80 -20.11 -28.27
CA LEU A 208 10.06 -19.22 -27.15
C LEU A 208 9.69 -17.81 -27.65
N ALA A 209 8.61 -17.24 -27.11
CA ALA A 209 8.29 -15.84 -27.35
C ALA A 209 9.49 -14.98 -26.89
N PRO A 210 9.83 -13.91 -27.63
CA PRO A 210 11.00 -13.08 -27.37
C PRO A 210 10.98 -12.42 -25.99
#